data_AF-M6HDA9-F1
#
_entry.id   AF-M6HDA9-F1
#
_cell.length_a   1.000
_cell.length_b   1.000
_cell.length_c   1.000
_cell.angle_alpha   90.00
_cell.angle_beta   90.00
_cell.angle_gamma   90.00
#
_symmetry.space_group_name_H-M   'P 1'
#
loop_
_entity.id
_entity.type
_entity.pdbx_description
1 polymer ?
#
loop_
_entity_poly.entity_id
_entity_poly.type
_entity_poly.pdbx_seq_one_letter_code
_entity_poly.pdbx_strand_id
1 'polypeptide(L)'
;MTHAGLQPTWQFPQYVPGDIQDFLYAILLGGVGAGLGWMFHGLFLVNRWFYSKIPGQIYWKTLLGGLVLGLIAWQLPLTRFFGHDQLNRIVEGRFTPTFLVVLIFWKTFAISTTVASGWRGGVIIPLFF
;
A
#
# COMPACT_ATOMS: atom_id res chain seq x y z
N MET A 1 -16.45 -21.31 5.58
CA MET A 1 -15.70 -20.78 4.43
C MET A 1 -14.42 -21.57 4.33
N THR A 2 -14.23 -22.36 3.28
CA THR A 2 -13.13 -23.33 3.16
C THR A 2 -11.86 -22.66 2.64
N HIS A 3 -10.83 -22.54 3.49
CA HIS A 3 -9.49 -22.04 3.17
C HIS A 3 -8.67 -22.97 2.23
N ALA A 4 -9.34 -23.70 1.33
CA ALA A 4 -8.72 -24.71 0.46
C ALA A 4 -7.92 -24.09 -0.72
N GLY A 5 -7.90 -22.77 -0.87
CA GLY A 5 -7.15 -22.07 -1.93
C GLY A 5 -7.69 -22.26 -3.35
N LEU A 6 -8.91 -22.78 -3.50
CA LEU A 6 -9.53 -23.11 -4.79
C LEU A 6 -10.24 -21.92 -5.47
N GLN A 7 -10.28 -20.76 -4.81
CA GLN A 7 -10.97 -19.56 -5.30
C GLN A 7 -9.97 -18.41 -5.54
N PRO A 8 -10.29 -17.45 -6.43
CA PRO A 8 -9.48 -16.25 -6.62
C PRO A 8 -9.26 -15.49 -5.31
N THR A 9 -8.04 -14.98 -5.12
CA THR A 9 -7.68 -14.20 -3.92
C THR A 9 -8.51 -12.92 -3.78
N TRP A 10 -8.91 -12.32 -4.90
CA TRP A 10 -9.74 -11.13 -4.95
C TRP A 10 -11.03 -11.42 -5.70
N GLN A 11 -12.14 -10.95 -5.13
CA GLN A 11 -13.47 -11.10 -5.71
C GLN A 11 -13.98 -9.70 -6.07
N PHE A 12 -13.76 -9.31 -7.32
CA PHE A 12 -14.28 -8.04 -7.83
C PHE A 12 -15.67 -8.25 -8.43
N PRO A 13 -16.58 -7.28 -8.30
CA PRO A 13 -17.84 -7.31 -9.04
C PRO A 13 -17.57 -7.32 -10.54
N GLN A 14 -18.38 -8.07 -11.29
CA GLN A 14 -18.24 -8.14 -12.74
C GLN A 14 -18.57 -6.77 -13.36
N TYR A 15 -17.54 -6.11 -13.90
CA TYR A 15 -17.69 -4.84 -14.61
C TYR A 15 -17.93 -5.11 -16.09
N VAL A 16 -18.99 -4.52 -16.64
CA VAL A 16 -19.27 -4.51 -18.08
C VAL A 16 -19.13 -3.06 -18.54
N PRO A 17 -18.18 -2.73 -19.43
CA PRO A 17 -18.03 -1.38 -19.95
C PRO A 17 -19.34 -0.90 -20.58
N GLY A 18 -19.84 0.23 -20.11
CA GLY A 18 -21.14 0.77 -20.52
C GLY A 18 -21.03 1.76 -21.67
N ASP A 19 -20.10 2.71 -21.58
CA ASP A 19 -19.97 3.84 -22.51
C ASP A 19 -18.50 4.25 -22.72
N ILE A 20 -18.22 5.04 -23.76
CA ILE A 20 -16.87 5.58 -24.06
C ILE A 20 -16.31 6.42 -22.90
N GLN A 21 -17.19 6.99 -22.07
CA GLN A 21 -16.83 7.78 -20.89
C GLN A 21 -16.03 6.96 -19.86
N ASP A 22 -16.26 5.65 -19.78
CA ASP A 22 -15.53 4.75 -18.89
C ASP A 22 -14.03 4.76 -19.17
N PHE A 23 -13.65 4.88 -20.45
CA PHE A 23 -12.26 4.99 -20.86
C PHE A 23 -11.63 6.32 -20.44
N LEU A 24 -12.40 7.42 -20.46
CA LEU A 24 -11.93 8.70 -19.95
C LEU A 24 -11.64 8.61 -18.44
N TYR A 25 -12.55 8.02 -17.66
CA TYR A 25 -12.31 7.77 -16.24
C TYR A 25 -11.09 6.88 -16.01
N ALA A 26 -10.92 5.82 -16.81
CA ALA A 26 -9.75 4.94 -16.72
C ALA A 26 -8.44 5.70 -16.99
N ILE A 27 -8.40 6.58 -17.99
CA ILE A 27 -7.22 7.41 -18.30
C ILE A 27 -6.93 8.38 -17.14
N LEU A 28 -7.95 9.04 -16.59
CA LEU A 28 -7.79 9.95 -15.45
C LEU A 28 -7.26 9.21 -14.22
N LEU A 29 -7.82 8.05 -13.89
CA LEU A 29 -7.36 7.20 -12.80
C LEU A 29 -5.94 6.68 -13.05
N GLY A 30 -5.59 6.35 -14.29
CA GLY A 30 -4.22 6.00 -14.69
C GLY A 30 -3.24 7.16 -14.46
N GLY A 31 -3.64 8.39 -14.77
CA GLY A 31 -2.87 9.60 -14.47
C GLY A 31 -2.66 9.81 -12.97
N VAL A 32 -3.71 9.62 -12.16
CA VAL A 32 -3.61 9.64 -10.69
C VAL A 32 -2.65 8.55 -10.21
N GLY A 33 -2.75 7.33 -10.74
CA GLY A 33 -1.85 6.23 -10.42
C GLY A 33 -0.38 6.54 -10.73
N ALA A 34 -0.10 7.18 -11.87
CA ALA A 34 1.25 7.65 -12.20
C ALA A 34 1.76 8.69 -11.19
N GLY A 35 0.91 9.63 -10.77
CA GLY A 35 1.23 10.59 -9.71
C GLY A 35 1.54 9.92 -8.37
N LEU A 36 0.76 8.92 -7.97
CA LEU A 36 1.03 8.11 -6.78
C LEU A 36 2.34 7.31 -6.89
N GLY A 37 2.71 6.87 -8.09
CA GLY A 37 4.00 6.24 -8.36
C GLY A 37 5.18 7.19 -8.10
N TRP A 38 5.08 8.44 -8.54
CA TRP A 38 6.07 9.48 -8.23
C TRP A 38 6.13 9.79 -6.73
N MET A 39 4.98 9.85 -6.05
CA MET A 39 4.93 9.98 -4.59
C MET A 39 5.65 8.83 -3.88
N PHE A 40 5.40 7.58 -4.29
CA PHE A 40 6.10 6.41 -3.75
C PHE A 40 7.62 6.52 -3.95
N HIS A 41 8.06 6.91 -5.15
CA HIS A 41 9.48 7.10 -5.44
C HIS A 41 10.11 8.18 -4.54
N GLY A 42 9.44 9.33 -4.37
CA GLY A 42 9.88 10.40 -3.47
C GLY A 42 10.00 9.93 -2.02
N LEU A 43 8.96 9.28 -1.48
CA LEU A 43 8.97 8.72 -0.13
C LEU A 43 10.08 7.68 0.05
N PHE A 44 10.33 6.86 -0.97
CA PHE A 44 11.41 5.90 -0.95
C PHE A 44 12.78 6.56 -0.86
N LEU A 45 13.03 7.63 -1.62
CA LEU A 45 14.29 8.39 -1.55
C LEU A 45 14.48 9.04 -0.17
N VAL A 46 13.43 9.68 0.36
CA VAL A 46 13.45 10.32 1.68
C VAL A 46 13.72 9.29 2.77
N ASN A 47 12.99 8.17 2.79
CA ASN A 47 13.19 7.12 3.78
C ASN A 47 14.58 6.50 3.64
N ARG A 48 15.03 6.20 2.42
CA ARG A 48 16.39 5.68 2.21
C ARG A 48 17.46 6.64 2.73
N TRP A 49 17.30 7.93 2.48
CA TRP A 49 18.18 8.95 3.03
C TRP A 49 18.14 8.96 4.56
N PHE A 50 16.96 8.97 5.18
CA PHE A 50 16.81 8.93 6.64
C PHE A 50 17.47 7.69 7.26
N TYR A 51 17.15 6.49 6.77
CA TYR A 51 17.74 5.24 7.25
C TYR A 51 19.22 5.10 6.91
N SER A 52 19.76 5.85 5.95
CA SER A 52 21.20 5.91 5.68
C SER A 52 21.97 6.67 6.78
N LYS A 53 21.32 7.61 7.46
CA LYS A 53 21.92 8.43 8.52
C LYS A 53 21.99 7.72 9.87
N ILE A 54 21.26 6.63 10.05
CA ILE A 54 21.26 5.84 11.28
C ILE A 54 22.57 5.03 11.33
N PRO A 55 23.49 5.35 12.25
CA PRO A 55 24.75 4.63 12.38
C PRO A 55 24.53 3.24 13.01
N GLY A 56 25.44 2.31 12.74
CA GLY A 56 25.43 0.98 13.33
C GLY A 56 24.90 -0.14 12.41
N GLN A 57 24.72 -1.32 13.00
CA GLN A 57 24.31 -2.53 12.28
C GLN A 57 22.85 -2.48 11.84
N ILE A 58 22.49 -3.37 10.91
CA ILE A 58 21.14 -3.46 10.32
C ILE A 58 20.02 -3.57 11.37
N TYR A 59 20.31 -4.18 12.53
CA TYR A 59 19.35 -4.37 13.62
C TYR A 59 18.73 -3.06 14.14
N TRP A 60 19.50 -1.96 14.17
CA TRP A 60 18.97 -0.67 14.61
C TRP A 60 17.99 -0.07 13.60
N LYS A 61 18.29 -0.26 12.31
CA LYS A 61 17.43 0.20 11.21
C LYS A 61 16.13 -0.57 11.22
N THR A 62 16.19 -1.90 11.30
CA THR A 62 15.01 -2.76 11.32
C THR A 62 14.18 -2.59 12.59
N LEU A 63 14.80 -2.33 13.74
CA LEU A 63 14.09 -2.00 14.99
C LEU A 63 13.28 -0.71 14.83
N LEU A 64 13.91 0.38 14.39
CA LEU A 64 13.24 1.66 14.20
C LEU A 64 12.17 1.56 13.10
N GLY A 65 12.45 0.86 12.00
CA GLY A 65 11.46 0.53 10.98
C GLY A 65 10.28 -0.24 11.58
N GLY A 66 10.53 -1.26 12.38
CA GLY A 66 9.51 -2.05 13.06
C GLY A 66 8.64 -1.22 14.02
N LEU A 67 9.23 -0.29 14.76
CA LEU A 67 8.49 0.63 15.64
C LEU A 67 7.58 1.57 14.85
N VAL A 68 8.10 2.17 13.77
CA VAL A 68 7.31 3.03 12.88
C VAL A 68 6.16 2.23 12.25
N LEU A 69 6.44 1.06 11.70
CA LEU A 69 5.44 0.17 11.12
C LEU A 69 4.40 -0.27 12.17
N GLY A 70 4.83 -0.59 13.38
CA GLY A 70 3.95 -0.94 14.50
C GLY A 70 3.01 0.20 14.88
N LEU A 71 3.50 1.44 14.91
CA LEU A 71 2.68 2.62 15.19
C LEU A 71 1.64 2.87 14.09
N ILE A 72 2.06 2.81 12.82
CA ILE A 72 1.16 2.97 11.66
C ILE A 72 0.10 1.87 11.69
N ALA A 73 0.52 0.63 11.90
CA ALA A 73 -0.36 -0.52 12.00
C ALA A 73 -1.36 -0.36 13.15
N TRP A 74 -0.93 0.13 14.32
CA TRP A 74 -1.81 0.34 15.47
C TRP A 74 -2.91 1.37 15.19
N GLN A 75 -2.57 2.48 14.55
CA GLN A 75 -3.51 3.56 14.22
C GLN A 75 -4.39 3.25 13.00
N LEU A 76 -3.82 2.66 11.95
CA LEU A 76 -4.49 2.35 10.69
C LEU A 76 -4.33 0.86 10.37
N PRO A 77 -5.17 -0.02 10.94
CA PRO A 77 -5.06 -1.47 10.77
C PRO A 77 -5.11 -1.96 9.31
N LEU A 78 -5.73 -1.19 8.40
CA LEU A 78 -5.80 -1.51 6.96
C LEU A 78 -4.45 -1.38 6.24
N THR A 79 -3.44 -0.77 6.87
CA THR A 79 -2.07 -0.72 6.32
C THR A 79 -1.27 -2.00 6.58
N ARG A 80 -1.77 -2.90 7.44
CA ARG A 80 -1.09 -4.14 7.82
C ARG A 80 -1.11 -5.16 6.69
N PHE A 81 -0.08 -6.02 6.68
CA PHE A 81 0.04 -7.18 5.78
C PHE A 81 0.07 -6.82 4.30
N PHE A 82 -0.02 -7.85 3.45
CA PHE A 82 0.10 -7.73 2.00
C PHE A 82 -1.11 -7.07 1.31
N GLY A 83 -2.24 -6.92 1.98
CA GLY A 83 -3.42 -6.26 1.42
C GLY A 83 -4.47 -7.17 0.80
N HIS A 84 -4.28 -8.50 0.79
CA HIS A 84 -5.23 -9.43 0.15
C HIS A 84 -6.64 -9.33 0.74
N ASP A 85 -6.79 -9.52 2.05
CA ASP A 85 -8.08 -9.40 2.73
C ASP A 85 -8.54 -7.94 2.82
N GLN A 86 -7.59 -7.02 2.94
CA GLN A 86 -7.88 -5.60 3.11
C GLN A 86 -8.44 -4.99 1.82
N LEU A 87 -8.02 -5.46 0.64
CA LEU A 87 -8.52 -4.96 -0.64
C LEU A 87 -10.01 -5.27 -0.81
N ASN A 88 -10.43 -6.51 -0.50
CA ASN A 88 -11.85 -6.89 -0.52
C ASN A 88 -12.65 -6.01 0.44
N ARG A 89 -12.13 -5.72 1.65
CA ARG A 89 -12.78 -4.81 2.60
C ARG A 89 -12.94 -3.40 2.05
N ILE A 90 -11.99 -2.88 1.28
CA ILE A 90 -12.09 -1.54 0.67
C ILE A 90 -13.12 -1.52 -0.44
N VAL A 91 -13.14 -2.56 -1.29
CA VAL A 91 -14.07 -2.68 -2.42
C VAL A 91 -15.52 -2.85 -1.94
N GLU A 92 -15.75 -3.65 -0.91
CA GLU A 92 -17.09 -3.93 -0.36
C GLU A 92 -17.54 -2.91 0.70
N GLY A 93 -16.59 -2.23 1.32
CA GLY A 93 -16.83 -1.30 2.43
C GLY A 93 -17.27 0.09 1.98
N ARG A 94 -17.80 0.86 2.94
CA ARG A 94 -18.11 2.28 2.75
C ARG A 94 -17.10 3.12 3.51
N PHE A 95 -16.18 3.74 2.78
CA PHE A 95 -15.17 4.64 3.34
C PHE A 95 -15.36 6.05 2.81
N THR A 96 -14.96 7.04 3.60
CA THR A 96 -14.94 8.42 3.12
C THR A 96 -13.77 8.61 2.14
N PRO A 97 -13.90 9.44 1.10
CA PRO A 97 -12.80 9.73 0.19
C PRO A 97 -11.54 10.22 0.91
N THR A 98 -11.72 11.06 1.93
CA THR A 98 -10.62 11.57 2.78
C THR A 98 -9.89 10.43 3.47
N PHE A 99 -10.60 9.44 4.02
CA PHE A 99 -9.97 8.29 4.65
C PHE A 99 -9.14 7.48 3.65
N LEU A 100 -9.64 7.27 2.44
CA LEU A 100 -8.93 6.52 1.39
C LEU A 100 -7.64 7.23 0.95
N VAL A 101 -7.66 8.55 0.81
CA VAL A 101 -6.45 9.34 0.49
C VAL A 101 -5.41 9.21 1.61
N VAL A 102 -5.84 9.34 2.88
CA VAL A 102 -4.97 9.15 4.04
C VAL A 102 -4.41 7.72 4.09
N LEU A 103 -5.25 6.72 3.79
CA LEU A 103 -4.86 5.31 3.78
C LEU A 103 -3.81 5.01 2.72
N ILE A 104 -3.98 5.53 1.49
CA ILE A 104 -3.00 5.40 0.41
C ILE A 104 -1.66 5.97 0.86
N PHE A 105 -1.64 7.21 1.35
CA PHE A 105 -0.41 7.84 1.82
C PHE A 105 0.31 7.00 2.89
N TRP A 106 -0.40 6.61 3.95
CA TRP A 106 0.21 5.86 5.05
C TRP A 106 0.66 4.46 4.64
N LYS A 107 -0.03 3.82 3.69
CA LYS A 107 0.40 2.54 3.18
C LYS A 107 1.63 2.65 2.30
N THR A 108 1.68 3.63 1.39
CA THR A 108 2.87 3.95 0.59
C THR A 108 4.06 4.26 1.52
N PHE A 109 3.83 5.01 2.59
CA PHE A 109 4.84 5.30 3.59
C PHE A 109 5.30 4.04 4.36
N ALA A 110 4.38 3.15 4.74
CA ALA A 110 4.72 1.89 5.39
C ALA A 110 5.57 0.97 4.48
N ILE A 111 5.21 0.86 3.20
CA ILE A 111 5.97 0.05 2.23
C ILE A 111 7.38 0.62 2.06
N SER A 112 7.51 1.92 1.81
CA SER A 112 8.81 2.55 1.64
C SER A 112 9.68 2.48 2.90
N THR A 113 9.07 2.61 4.09
CA THR A 113 9.74 2.42 5.39
C THR A 113 10.30 1.00 5.52
N THR A 114 9.48 -0.01 5.21
CA THR A 114 9.87 -1.43 5.25
C THR A 114 11.11 -1.70 4.41
N VAL A 115 11.11 -1.20 3.17
CA VAL A 115 12.24 -1.40 2.24
C VAL A 115 13.46 -0.60 2.69
N ALA A 116 13.30 0.67 3.06
CA ALA A 116 14.41 1.54 3.44
C ALA A 116 15.10 1.13 4.74
N SER A 117 14.36 0.55 5.68
CA SER A 117 14.92 0.04 6.94
C SER A 117 15.61 -1.32 6.81
N GLY A 118 15.52 -1.97 5.64
CA GLY A 118 16.20 -3.23 5.34
C GLY A 118 15.43 -4.51 5.70
N TRP A 119 14.12 -4.44 5.89
CA TRP A 119 13.30 -5.66 6.01
C TRP A 119 13.28 -6.42 4.67
N ARG A 120 13.44 -7.73 4.73
CA ARG A 120 13.35 -8.59 3.54
C ARG A 120 11.88 -8.88 3.23
N GLY A 121 11.42 -8.48 2.05
CA GLY A 121 10.06 -8.71 1.60
C GLY A 121 9.83 -8.23 0.17
N GLY A 122 8.79 -8.74 -0.47
CA GLY A 122 8.36 -8.28 -1.79
C GLY A 122 7.53 -7.00 -1.69
N VAL A 123 7.73 -6.08 -2.64
CA VAL A 123 6.99 -4.81 -2.72
C VAL A 123 5.79 -4.87 -3.65
N ILE A 124 5.74 -5.86 -4.55
CA ILE A 124 4.77 -5.91 -5.65
C ILE A 124 3.34 -6.06 -5.12
N ILE A 125 3.09 -7.02 -4.22
CA ILE A 125 1.73 -7.26 -3.72
C ILE A 125 1.19 -6.08 -2.89
N PRO A 126 1.95 -5.51 -1.94
CA PRO A 126 1.51 -4.32 -1.22
C PRO A 126 1.21 -3.11 -2.11
N LEU A 127 1.79 -3.01 -3.31
CA LEU A 127 1.52 -1.94 -4.29
C LEU A 127 0.21 -2.14 -5.07
N PHE A 128 -0.35 -3.35 -5.12
CA PHE A 128 -1.66 -3.58 -5.76
C PHE A 128 -2.84 -3.13 -4.92
N PHE A 129 -2.62 -2.92 -3.61
CA PHE A 129 -3.61 -2.34 -2.72
C PHE A 129 -3.56 -0.82 -2.80
#